data_AF-A0A2E6WTJ8-F1
#
_entry.id   AF-A0A2E6WTJ8-F1
#
_cell.length_a   1.000
_cell.length_b   1.000
_cell.length_c   1.000
_cell.angle_alpha   90.00
_cell.angle_beta   90.00
_cell.angle_gamma   90.00
#
_symmetry.space_group_name_H-M   'P 1'
#
loop_
_entity.id
_entity.type
_entity.pdbx_description
1 polymer ?
#
loop_
_entity_poly.entity_id
_entity_poly.type
_entity_poly.pdbx_seq_one_letter_code
_entity_poly.pdbx_strand_id
1 'polypeptide(L)'
;MSLDQNIEILKNRYIDAVLSGKRSDAVQIVFDSQKRGVDIYKIYIDIISESQASIGEMWHKGIINIAEEHLATVTTLEVMDQLRLYNMNNRRPIGFKALVAPVEKDDHIVGARMMSDFLIMDGWEVDFLGGSTPTQDLVEFIKIKPVDLVVLSLTNIEFQSNAILMTNALSSIMPKPKILLGGLAVKSSKININLMKCDSITSSVLEGVNEARRLVGLSSEKLSLEEHLRVIGKRMRIARINKQLTQKDLAKASGLDRTYISSVEQGKQNMTFSAILRISEALGVEVVDLMKSSRNIIDL
;
A
#
# COMPACT_ATOMS: atom_id res chain seq x y z
N MET A 1 2.91 7.60 -24.40
CA MET A 1 2.84 6.28 -23.73
C MET A 1 1.74 6.33 -22.69
N SER A 2 0.97 5.25 -22.57
CA SER A 2 -0.01 5.12 -21.48
C SER A 2 0.68 5.05 -20.12
N LEU A 3 -0.07 5.28 -19.04
CA LEU A 3 0.44 5.14 -17.67
C LEU A 3 0.99 3.72 -17.42
N ASP A 4 0.30 2.70 -17.93
CA ASP A 4 0.67 1.29 -17.74
C ASP A 4 1.96 0.92 -18.46
N GLN A 5 2.16 1.45 -19.69
CA GLN A 5 3.43 1.30 -20.41
C GLN A 5 4.60 1.96 -19.67
N ASN A 6 4.35 3.05 -18.92
CA ASN A 6 5.38 3.66 -18.09
C ASN A 6 5.69 2.82 -16.85
N ILE A 7 4.67 2.25 -16.20
CA ILE A 7 4.84 1.39 -15.00
C ILE A 7 5.64 0.15 -15.36
N GLU A 8 5.33 -0.51 -16.47
CA GLU A 8 6.05 -1.72 -16.90
C GLU A 8 7.54 -1.46 -17.12
N ILE A 9 7.88 -0.32 -17.74
CA ILE A 9 9.29 0.09 -17.92
C ILE A 9 9.97 0.37 -16.60
N LEU A 10 9.28 1.02 -15.66
CA LEU A 10 9.82 1.30 -14.33
C LEU A 10 10.06 0.00 -13.54
N LYS A 11 9.12 -0.95 -13.61
CA LYS A 11 9.24 -2.29 -13.01
C LYS A 11 10.45 -3.03 -13.56
N ASN A 12 10.62 -3.10 -14.88
CA ASN A 12 11.77 -3.80 -15.49
C ASN A 12 13.10 -3.14 -15.12
N ARG A 13 13.18 -1.81 -15.15
CA ARG A 13 14.37 -1.09 -14.68
C ARG A 13 14.65 -1.33 -13.20
N TYR A 14 13.61 -1.44 -12.38
CA TYR A 14 13.75 -1.72 -10.96
C TYR A 14 14.28 -3.14 -10.73
N ILE A 15 13.74 -4.15 -11.42
CA ILE A 15 14.23 -5.55 -11.41
C ILE A 15 15.72 -5.60 -11.75
N ASP A 16 16.14 -4.97 -12.85
CA ASP A 16 17.54 -4.94 -13.26
C ASP A 16 18.44 -4.30 -12.19
N ALA A 17 17.99 -3.20 -11.58
CA ALA A 17 18.74 -2.50 -10.56
C ALA A 17 18.93 -3.33 -9.28
N VAL A 18 17.86 -3.99 -8.80
CA VAL A 18 17.93 -4.78 -7.56
C VAL A 18 18.70 -6.08 -7.75
N LEU A 19 18.57 -6.76 -8.90
CA LEU A 19 19.37 -7.96 -9.21
C LEU A 19 20.85 -7.63 -9.40
N SER A 20 21.17 -6.45 -9.94
CA SER A 20 22.55 -5.98 -10.10
C SER A 20 23.15 -5.36 -8.82
N GLY A 21 22.41 -5.31 -7.71
CA GLY A 21 22.83 -4.66 -6.46
C GLY A 21 23.05 -3.14 -6.57
N LYS A 22 22.53 -2.50 -7.62
CA LYS A 22 22.65 -1.05 -7.87
C LYS A 22 21.63 -0.28 -7.04
N ARG A 23 21.87 -0.24 -5.73
CA ARG A 23 20.99 0.39 -4.72
C ARG A 23 20.59 1.82 -5.07
N SER A 24 21.55 2.65 -5.49
CA SER A 24 21.31 4.05 -5.88
C SER A 24 20.28 4.16 -7.01
N ASP A 25 20.37 3.25 -7.99
CA ASP A 25 19.53 3.26 -9.17
C ASP A 25 18.11 2.82 -8.80
N ALA A 26 17.98 1.77 -7.98
CA ALA A 26 16.71 1.29 -7.46
C ALA A 26 15.97 2.39 -6.67
N VAL A 27 16.67 3.09 -5.79
CA VAL A 27 16.16 4.26 -5.07
C VAL A 27 15.74 5.36 -6.06
N GLN A 28 16.60 5.73 -7.00
CA GLN A 28 16.30 6.81 -7.93
C GLN A 28 15.05 6.52 -8.78
N ILE A 29 14.86 5.27 -9.22
CA ILE A 29 13.69 4.84 -9.98
C ILE A 29 12.40 5.13 -9.22
N VAL A 30 12.31 4.73 -7.94
CA VAL A 30 11.08 4.93 -7.15
C VAL A 30 10.86 6.41 -6.80
N PHE A 31 11.91 7.15 -6.46
CA PHE A 31 11.80 8.56 -6.09
C PHE A 31 11.47 9.45 -7.29
N ASP A 32 12.07 9.20 -8.45
CA ASP A 32 11.73 9.95 -9.67
C ASP A 32 10.31 9.64 -10.14
N SER A 33 9.82 8.41 -9.92
CA SER A 33 8.41 8.04 -10.15
C SER A 33 7.49 8.86 -9.23
N GLN A 34 7.83 8.96 -7.95
CA GLN A 34 7.04 9.74 -6.99
C GLN A 34 7.06 11.24 -7.33
N LYS A 35 8.21 11.81 -7.74
CA LYS A 35 8.33 13.21 -8.19
C LYS A 35 7.50 13.51 -9.43
N ARG A 36 7.31 12.52 -10.30
CA ARG A 36 6.43 12.61 -11.48
C ARG A 36 4.94 12.45 -11.13
N GLY A 37 4.61 12.29 -9.85
CA GLY A 37 3.23 12.24 -9.36
C GLY A 37 2.64 10.84 -9.30
N VAL A 38 3.45 9.77 -9.45
CA VAL A 38 2.98 8.41 -9.18
C VAL A 38 2.67 8.29 -7.69
N ASP A 39 1.50 7.75 -7.39
CA ASP A 39 1.05 7.54 -6.03
C ASP A 39 1.93 6.50 -5.31
N ILE A 40 2.23 6.71 -4.04
CA ILE A 40 3.12 5.82 -3.29
C ILE A 40 2.56 4.39 -3.18
N TYR A 41 1.24 4.23 -3.04
CA TYR A 41 0.63 2.91 -2.99
C TYR A 41 0.84 2.18 -4.33
N LYS A 42 0.77 2.88 -5.46
CA LYS A 42 1.12 2.33 -6.78
C LYS A 42 2.60 1.97 -6.90
N ILE A 43 3.51 2.74 -6.31
CA ILE A 43 4.94 2.37 -6.29
C ILE A 43 5.16 1.07 -5.52
N TYR A 44 4.55 0.93 -4.34
CA TYR A 44 4.66 -0.31 -3.57
C TYR A 44 4.02 -1.50 -4.28
N ILE A 45 2.82 -1.33 -4.83
CA ILE A 45 2.06 -2.44 -5.43
C ILE A 45 2.58 -2.75 -6.84
N ASP A 46 2.53 -1.79 -7.75
CA ASP A 46 2.71 -2.02 -9.20
C ASP A 46 4.20 -2.11 -9.61
N ILE A 47 5.12 -1.60 -8.77
CA ILE A 47 6.56 -1.68 -9.01
C ILE A 47 7.19 -2.67 -8.04
N ILE A 48 7.17 -2.40 -6.73
CA ILE A 48 7.92 -3.20 -5.75
C ILE A 48 7.35 -4.64 -5.65
N SER A 49 6.06 -4.81 -5.39
CA SER A 49 5.46 -6.15 -5.23
C SER A 49 5.56 -6.95 -6.52
N GLU A 50 5.21 -6.36 -7.67
CA GLU A 50 5.28 -7.03 -8.96
C GLU A 50 6.71 -7.40 -9.37
N SER A 51 7.71 -6.56 -9.06
CA SER A 51 9.12 -6.90 -9.24
C SER A 51 9.54 -8.09 -8.38
N GLN A 52 9.12 -8.12 -7.11
CA GLN A 52 9.46 -9.22 -6.20
C GLN A 52 8.78 -10.53 -6.62
N ALA A 53 7.54 -10.48 -7.08
CA ALA A 53 6.86 -11.63 -7.66
C ALA A 53 7.59 -12.16 -8.92
N SER A 54 8.01 -11.26 -9.81
CA SER A 54 8.77 -11.61 -11.02
C SER A 54 10.11 -12.27 -10.68
N ILE A 55 10.83 -11.73 -9.69
CA ILE A 55 12.12 -12.25 -9.22
C ILE A 55 11.93 -13.64 -8.57
N GLY A 56 10.90 -13.82 -7.75
CA GLY A 56 10.55 -15.12 -7.18
C GLY A 56 10.24 -16.16 -8.27
N GLU A 57 9.52 -15.77 -9.33
CA GLU A 57 9.27 -16.64 -10.48
C GLU A 57 10.55 -16.99 -11.26
N MET A 58 11.44 -16.02 -11.47
CA MET A 58 12.75 -16.25 -12.08
C MET A 58 13.58 -17.27 -11.29
N TRP A 59 13.59 -17.15 -9.95
CA TRP A 59 14.25 -18.10 -9.07
C TRP A 59 13.64 -19.49 -9.15
N HIS A 60 12.31 -19.61 -9.06
CA HIS A 60 11.62 -20.90 -9.19
C HIS A 60 11.88 -21.59 -10.54
N LYS A 61 12.07 -20.80 -11.61
CA LYS A 61 12.42 -21.30 -12.94
C LYS A 61 13.91 -21.61 -13.11
N GLY A 62 14.75 -21.33 -12.11
CA GLY A 62 16.21 -21.50 -12.17
C GLY A 62 16.92 -20.50 -13.07
N ILE A 63 16.28 -19.38 -13.41
CA ILE A 63 16.88 -18.29 -14.21
C ILE A 63 17.90 -17.51 -13.39
N ILE A 64 17.59 -17.30 -12.11
CA ILE A 64 18.50 -16.73 -11.11
C ILE A 64 18.64 -17.71 -9.94
N ASN A 65 19.71 -17.60 -9.18
CA ASN A 65 19.91 -18.39 -7.96
C ASN A 65 19.40 -17.66 -6.70
N ILE A 66 19.41 -18.35 -5.56
CA ILE A 66 18.92 -17.81 -4.28
C ILE A 66 19.72 -16.60 -3.77
N ALA A 67 21.02 -16.50 -4.09
CA ALA A 67 21.82 -15.35 -3.65
C ALA A 67 21.42 -14.07 -4.40
N GLU A 68 21.02 -14.18 -5.67
CA GLU A 68 20.50 -13.06 -6.47
C GLU A 68 19.13 -12.60 -5.96
N GLU A 69 18.24 -13.55 -5.61
CA GLU A 69 16.96 -13.24 -4.99
C GLU A 69 17.15 -12.54 -3.64
N HIS A 70 18.00 -13.07 -2.75
CA HIS A 70 18.31 -12.44 -1.46
C HIS A 70 18.87 -11.02 -1.63
N LEU A 71 19.79 -10.81 -2.59
CA LEU A 71 20.32 -9.49 -2.90
C LEU A 71 19.21 -8.51 -3.30
N ALA A 72 18.29 -8.96 -4.17
CA ALA A 72 17.18 -8.15 -4.62
C ALA A 72 16.19 -7.82 -3.49
N THR A 73 15.88 -8.80 -2.64
CA THR A 73 15.00 -8.63 -1.48
C THR A 73 15.58 -7.66 -0.46
N VAL A 74 16.85 -7.80 -0.08
CA VAL A 74 17.52 -6.86 0.83
C VAL A 74 17.59 -5.45 0.25
N THR A 75 17.97 -5.31 -1.03
CA THR A 75 17.98 -4.01 -1.71
C THR A 75 16.59 -3.37 -1.71
N THR A 76 15.53 -4.18 -1.90
CA THR A 76 14.15 -3.69 -1.87
C THR A 76 13.74 -3.20 -0.49
N LEU A 77 14.14 -3.89 0.59
CA LEU A 77 13.84 -3.44 1.96
C LEU A 77 14.52 -2.11 2.30
N GLU A 78 15.75 -1.90 1.80
CA GLU A 78 16.45 -0.61 1.92
C GLU A 78 15.69 0.51 1.16
N VAL A 79 15.21 0.23 -0.05
CA VAL A 79 14.38 1.18 -0.83
C VAL A 79 13.08 1.53 -0.10
N MET A 80 12.37 0.53 0.45
CA MET A 80 11.15 0.72 1.23
C MET A 80 11.40 1.59 2.46
N ASP A 81 12.55 1.44 3.12
CA ASP A 81 12.91 2.26 4.27
C ASP A 81 13.04 3.75 3.92
N GLN A 82 13.69 4.05 2.79
CA GLN A 82 13.82 5.42 2.31
C GLN A 82 12.47 6.02 1.86
N LEU A 83 11.66 5.25 1.14
CA LEU A 83 10.31 5.67 0.73
C LEU A 83 9.45 5.99 1.97
N ARG A 84 9.48 5.14 2.98
CA ARG A 84 8.78 5.37 4.24
C ARG A 84 9.20 6.70 4.88
N LEU A 85 10.51 6.90 5.09
CA LEU A 85 11.02 8.12 5.74
C LEU A 85 10.65 9.39 4.97
N TYR A 86 10.73 9.36 3.64
CA TYR A 86 10.36 10.50 2.81
C TYR A 86 8.87 10.88 2.93
N ASN A 87 8.00 9.92 3.24
CA ASN A 87 6.56 10.10 3.29
C ASN A 87 6.00 10.27 4.72
N MET A 88 6.84 10.29 5.75
CA MET A 88 6.40 10.42 7.15
C MET A 88 6.00 11.83 7.59
N ASN A 89 6.42 12.88 6.87
CA ASN A 89 6.37 14.28 7.34
C ASN A 89 4.96 14.86 7.59
N ASN A 90 3.87 14.16 7.22
CA ASN A 90 2.49 14.62 7.41
C ASN A 90 1.59 13.62 8.13
N ARG A 91 2.18 12.62 8.80
CA ARG A 91 1.42 11.59 9.49
C ARG A 91 0.66 12.16 10.70
N ARG A 92 -0.62 11.82 10.82
CA ARG A 92 -1.43 12.09 12.02
C ARG A 92 -1.58 10.80 12.83
N PRO A 93 -1.06 10.73 14.06
CA PRO A 93 -1.26 9.56 14.92
C PRO A 93 -2.76 9.34 15.19
N ILE A 94 -3.21 8.10 15.05
CA ILE A 94 -4.60 7.69 15.34
C ILE A 94 -4.77 7.08 16.74
N GLY A 95 -3.67 6.94 17.49
CA GLY A 95 -3.69 6.42 18.87
C GLY A 95 -3.66 4.89 19.00
N PHE A 96 -3.60 4.14 17.91
CA PHE A 96 -3.55 2.67 17.92
C PHE A 96 -2.17 2.13 17.59
N LYS A 97 -1.83 0.99 18.21
CA LYS A 97 -0.59 0.25 18.03
C LYS A 97 -0.82 -1.07 17.33
N ALA A 98 0.01 -1.38 16.34
CA ALA A 98 0.01 -2.65 15.65
C ALA A 98 1.37 -3.34 15.76
N LEU A 99 1.36 -4.66 15.82
CA LEU A 99 2.52 -5.51 15.56
C LEU A 99 2.35 -6.18 14.21
N VAL A 100 3.37 -6.14 13.36
CA VAL A 100 3.36 -6.80 12.05
C VAL A 100 4.51 -7.79 11.97
N ALA A 101 4.21 -9.05 11.64
CA ALA A 101 5.20 -10.11 11.51
C ALA A 101 4.79 -11.12 10.43
N PRO A 102 5.75 -11.79 9.77
CA PRO A 102 5.42 -13.00 9.04
C PRO A 102 5.01 -14.12 10.02
N VAL A 103 4.33 -15.13 9.48
CA VAL A 103 4.09 -16.39 10.22
C VAL A 103 5.43 -17.08 10.50
N GLU A 104 5.55 -17.74 11.65
CA GLU A 104 6.73 -18.51 12.04
C GLU A 104 7.14 -19.50 10.92
N LYS A 105 8.44 -19.50 10.58
CA LYS A 105 9.10 -20.19 9.46
C LYS A 105 8.84 -19.63 8.07
N ASP A 106 7.90 -18.70 7.91
CA ASP A 106 7.68 -18.02 6.65
C ASP A 106 8.64 -16.83 6.52
N ASP A 107 9.79 -17.04 5.87
CA ASP A 107 10.83 -16.01 5.73
C ASP A 107 10.47 -14.91 4.70
N HIS A 108 9.26 -14.92 4.13
CA HIS A 108 8.83 -13.90 3.17
C HIS A 108 8.38 -12.61 3.87
N ILE A 109 9.32 -11.67 3.99
CA ILE A 109 9.15 -10.45 4.79
C ILE A 109 8.61 -9.23 4.03
N VAL A 110 8.70 -9.20 2.70
CA VAL A 110 8.36 -7.99 1.92
C VAL A 110 6.87 -7.62 2.03
N GLY A 111 5.97 -8.61 1.96
CA GLY A 111 4.53 -8.36 2.13
C GLY A 111 4.17 -7.84 3.52
N ALA A 112 4.77 -8.42 4.56
CA ALA A 112 4.63 -7.94 5.93
C ALA A 112 5.19 -6.52 6.11
N ARG A 113 6.35 -6.23 5.51
CA ARG A 113 6.96 -4.89 5.53
C ARG A 113 6.07 -3.87 4.83
N MET A 114 5.47 -4.21 3.69
CA MET A 114 4.55 -3.34 2.97
C MET A 114 3.32 -3.00 3.82
N MET A 115 2.73 -4.00 4.48
CA MET A 115 1.60 -3.77 5.38
C MET A 115 1.97 -2.89 6.57
N SER A 116 3.15 -3.11 7.16
CA SER A 116 3.71 -2.22 8.20
C SER A 116 3.82 -0.78 7.72
N ASP A 117 4.43 -0.54 6.56
CA ASP A 117 4.62 0.80 6.02
C ASP A 117 3.28 1.49 5.72
N PHE A 118 2.28 0.75 5.22
CA PHE A 118 0.96 1.32 4.96
C PHE A 118 0.21 1.65 6.25
N LEU A 119 0.26 0.82 7.28
CA LEU A 119 -0.31 1.15 8.60
C LEU A 119 0.38 2.37 9.22
N ILE A 120 1.70 2.47 9.08
CA ILE A 120 2.44 3.66 9.51
C ILE A 120 1.94 4.90 8.77
N MET A 121 1.82 4.86 7.44
CA MET A 121 1.28 5.97 6.64
C MET A 121 -0.16 6.31 7.03
N ASP A 122 -0.92 5.29 7.44
CA ASP A 122 -2.31 5.40 7.89
C ASP A 122 -2.46 6.01 9.29
N GLY A 123 -1.36 6.12 10.05
CA GLY A 123 -1.33 6.77 11.36
C GLY A 123 -1.02 5.85 12.53
N TRP A 124 -0.87 4.54 12.33
CA TRP A 124 -0.63 3.53 13.36
C TRP A 124 0.81 3.54 13.88
N GLU A 125 1.01 3.45 15.19
CA GLU A 125 2.31 3.07 15.75
C GLU A 125 2.54 1.59 15.42
N VAL A 126 3.66 1.23 14.80
CA VAL A 126 3.88 -0.14 14.31
C VAL A 126 5.22 -0.67 14.80
N ASP A 127 5.17 -1.83 15.44
CA ASP A 127 6.34 -2.69 15.67
C ASP A 127 6.42 -3.75 14.57
N PHE A 128 7.40 -3.64 13.70
CA PHE A 128 7.66 -4.63 12.65
C PHE A 128 8.80 -5.55 13.06
N LEU A 129 8.52 -6.85 13.22
CA LEU A 129 9.51 -7.81 13.73
C LEU A 129 10.42 -8.40 12.64
N GLY A 130 10.07 -8.26 11.37
CA GLY A 130 10.91 -8.72 10.26
C GLY A 130 11.01 -10.24 10.17
N GLY A 131 11.84 -10.88 11.00
CA GLY A 131 12.18 -12.29 10.90
C GLY A 131 11.12 -13.27 11.43
N SER A 132 11.33 -14.56 11.11
CA SER A 132 10.56 -15.67 11.66
C SER A 132 10.67 -15.70 13.19
N THR A 133 9.64 -15.20 13.87
CA THR A 133 9.57 -15.15 15.34
C THR A 133 8.80 -16.37 15.85
N PRO A 134 9.37 -17.18 16.75
CA PRO A 134 8.66 -18.30 17.35
C PRO A 134 7.37 -17.85 18.06
N THR A 135 6.33 -18.67 17.96
CA THR A 135 5.00 -18.35 18.50
C THR A 135 5.03 -17.93 19.97
N GLN A 136 5.80 -18.64 20.81
CA GLN A 136 5.89 -18.36 22.24
C GLN A 136 6.58 -17.01 22.52
N ASP A 137 7.69 -16.74 21.83
CA ASP A 137 8.44 -15.48 21.98
C ASP A 137 7.58 -14.28 21.55
N LEU A 138 6.79 -14.44 20.48
CA LEU A 138 5.83 -13.41 20.05
C LEU A 138 4.76 -13.14 21.12
N VAL A 139 4.22 -14.20 21.73
CA VAL A 139 3.23 -14.08 22.82
C VAL A 139 3.83 -13.38 24.03
N GLU A 140 5.06 -13.71 24.42
CA GLU A 140 5.78 -13.05 25.52
C GLU A 140 6.05 -11.57 25.21
N PHE A 141 6.48 -11.26 23.98
CA PHE A 141 6.70 -9.90 23.53
C PHE A 141 5.43 -9.05 23.64
N ILE A 142 4.29 -9.55 23.18
CA ILE A 142 3.00 -8.84 23.25
C ILE A 142 2.51 -8.66 24.70
N LYS A 143 2.82 -9.61 25.61
CA LYS A 143 2.49 -9.44 27.03
C LYS A 143 3.28 -8.30 27.68
N ILE A 144 4.54 -8.12 27.29
CA ILE A 144 5.41 -7.04 27.79
C ILE A 144 5.03 -5.71 27.13
N LYS A 145 4.71 -5.74 25.83
CA LYS A 145 4.35 -4.57 25.03
C LYS A 145 2.99 -4.80 24.35
N PRO A 146 1.87 -4.51 25.04
CA PRO A 146 0.54 -4.71 24.48
C PRO A 146 0.31 -3.87 23.23
N VAL A 147 -0.40 -4.47 22.27
CA VAL A 147 -0.80 -3.84 21.00
C VAL A 147 -2.30 -4.04 20.77
N ASP A 148 -2.91 -3.16 19.99
CA ASP A 148 -4.34 -3.23 19.65
C ASP A 148 -4.61 -4.23 18.51
N LEU A 149 -3.62 -4.40 17.62
CA LEU A 149 -3.70 -5.22 16.43
C LEU A 149 -2.41 -6.04 16.24
N VAL A 150 -2.55 -7.31 15.90
CA VAL A 150 -1.47 -8.15 15.35
C VAL A 150 -1.83 -8.48 13.90
N VAL A 151 -0.91 -8.18 12.99
CA VAL A 151 -1.01 -8.55 11.58
C VAL A 151 0.01 -9.63 11.26
N LEU A 152 -0.48 -10.79 10.82
CA LEU A 152 0.34 -11.90 10.38
C LEU A 152 0.33 -11.99 8.85
N SER A 153 1.49 -12.22 8.25
CA SER A 153 1.63 -12.45 6.81
C SER A 153 1.99 -13.91 6.53
N LEU A 154 1.14 -14.61 5.77
CA LEU A 154 1.37 -15.97 5.30
C LEU A 154 1.50 -15.97 3.77
N THR A 155 2.70 -16.27 3.30
CA THR A 155 3.05 -16.31 1.86
C THR A 155 3.12 -17.73 1.36
N ASN A 156 3.70 -18.65 2.14
CA ASN A 156 3.82 -20.06 1.75
C ASN A 156 2.78 -20.93 2.47
N ILE A 157 1.98 -21.68 1.68
CA ILE A 157 0.90 -22.54 2.16
C ILE A 157 1.44 -23.64 3.10
N GLU A 158 2.70 -24.05 2.96
CA GLU A 158 3.29 -25.09 3.82
C GLU A 158 3.32 -24.70 5.31
N PHE A 159 3.31 -23.41 5.63
CA PHE A 159 3.32 -22.89 6.99
C PHE A 159 1.91 -22.61 7.55
N GLN A 160 0.86 -23.12 6.90
CA GLN A 160 -0.51 -23.01 7.40
C GLN A 160 -0.66 -23.55 8.84
N SER A 161 0.00 -24.66 9.17
CA SER A 161 -0.03 -25.22 10.52
C SER A 161 0.56 -24.26 11.55
N ASN A 162 1.63 -23.55 11.20
CA ASN A 162 2.22 -22.50 12.04
C ASN A 162 1.26 -21.32 12.21
N ALA A 163 0.59 -20.89 11.15
CA ALA A 163 -0.43 -19.83 11.23
C ALA A 163 -1.59 -20.22 12.16
N ILE A 164 -2.06 -21.48 12.12
CA ILE A 164 -3.08 -22.00 13.04
C ILE A 164 -2.58 -21.94 14.48
N LEU A 165 -1.36 -22.40 14.76
CA LEU A 165 -0.79 -22.37 16.11
C LEU A 165 -0.64 -20.94 16.64
N MET A 166 -0.07 -20.04 15.83
CA MET A 166 0.12 -18.63 16.18
C MET A 166 -1.20 -17.93 16.46
N THR A 167 -2.18 -18.03 15.56
CA THR A 167 -3.48 -17.35 15.73
C THR A 167 -4.23 -17.88 16.96
N ASN A 168 -4.14 -19.19 17.24
CA ASN A 168 -4.68 -19.77 18.46
C ASN A 168 -3.99 -19.23 19.73
N ALA A 169 -2.66 -19.18 19.75
CA ALA A 169 -1.90 -18.67 20.90
C ALA A 169 -2.19 -17.19 21.16
N LEU A 170 -2.17 -16.35 20.11
CA LEU A 170 -2.49 -14.93 20.18
C LEU A 170 -3.93 -14.69 20.66
N SER A 171 -4.89 -15.52 20.24
CA SER A 171 -6.29 -15.38 20.66
C SER A 171 -6.52 -15.61 22.16
N SER A 172 -5.52 -16.20 22.84
CA SER A 172 -5.58 -16.52 24.27
C SER A 172 -4.87 -15.47 25.15
N ILE A 173 -4.28 -14.42 24.55
CA ILE A 173 -3.66 -13.30 25.28
C ILE A 173 -4.75 -12.42 25.89
N MET A 174 -4.46 -11.82 27.07
CA MET A 174 -5.35 -10.88 27.75
C MET A 174 -4.61 -9.56 28.08
N PRO A 175 -5.14 -8.39 27.67
CA PRO A 175 -6.28 -8.21 26.76
C PRO A 175 -5.98 -8.79 25.37
N LYS A 176 -6.99 -9.39 24.72
CA LYS A 176 -6.81 -10.01 23.40
C LYS A 176 -6.61 -8.91 22.34
N PRO A 177 -5.48 -8.86 21.62
CA PRO A 177 -5.34 -8.00 20.46
C PRO A 177 -6.24 -8.48 19.32
N LYS A 178 -6.65 -7.58 18.43
CA LYS A 178 -7.28 -7.99 17.18
C LYS A 178 -6.25 -8.72 16.31
N ILE A 179 -6.67 -9.77 15.61
CA ILE A 179 -5.79 -10.58 14.78
C ILE A 179 -6.25 -10.49 13.33
N LEU A 180 -5.39 -9.93 12.47
CA LEU A 180 -5.57 -9.85 11.03
C LEU A 180 -4.55 -10.77 10.34
N LEU A 181 -5.00 -11.65 9.46
CA LEU A 181 -4.11 -12.48 8.65
C LEU A 181 -4.18 -12.06 7.18
N GLY A 182 -3.02 -11.87 6.57
CA GLY A 182 -2.91 -11.63 5.13
C GLY A 182 -1.80 -12.47 4.50
N GLY A 183 -1.30 -12.00 3.36
CA GLY A 183 -0.26 -12.66 2.57
C GLY A 183 -0.81 -13.47 1.40
N LEU A 184 0.07 -13.86 0.48
CA LEU A 184 -0.33 -14.46 -0.80
C LEU A 184 -1.02 -15.82 -0.64
N ALA A 185 -0.65 -16.58 0.38
CA ALA A 185 -1.17 -17.93 0.59
C ALA A 185 -2.69 -17.92 0.83
N VAL A 186 -3.21 -16.86 1.45
CA VAL A 186 -4.64 -16.67 1.79
C VAL A 186 -5.55 -16.73 0.56
N LYS A 187 -5.04 -16.41 -0.63
CA LYS A 187 -5.80 -16.52 -1.90
C LYS A 187 -6.03 -17.97 -2.34
N SER A 188 -5.30 -18.92 -1.77
CA SER A 188 -5.37 -20.32 -2.17
C SER A 188 -6.55 -21.03 -1.53
N SER A 189 -7.32 -21.78 -2.33
CA SER A 189 -8.37 -22.68 -1.85
C SER A 189 -7.85 -23.84 -1.01
N LYS A 190 -6.52 -24.06 -0.99
CA LYS A 190 -5.88 -25.09 -0.16
C LYS A 190 -5.78 -24.70 1.31
N ILE A 191 -5.95 -23.41 1.65
CA ILE A 191 -5.86 -22.95 3.03
C ILE A 191 -7.15 -23.21 3.79
N ASN A 192 -7.03 -23.88 4.94
CA ASN A 192 -8.15 -24.06 5.87
C ASN A 192 -8.23 -22.90 6.86
N ILE A 193 -8.85 -21.82 6.38
CA ILE A 193 -9.08 -20.58 7.13
C ILE A 193 -9.89 -20.82 8.41
N ASN A 194 -10.83 -21.76 8.40
CA ASN A 194 -11.73 -22.01 9.54
C ASN A 194 -11.01 -22.50 10.80
N LEU A 195 -9.78 -23.00 10.66
CA LEU A 195 -8.95 -23.44 11.79
C LEU A 195 -8.16 -22.30 12.44
N MET A 196 -8.13 -21.12 11.84
CA MET A 196 -7.36 -19.96 12.28
C MET A 196 -8.24 -19.02 13.11
N LYS A 197 -7.81 -18.69 14.33
CA LYS A 197 -8.57 -17.79 15.23
C LYS A 197 -8.27 -16.32 14.96
N CYS A 198 -8.45 -15.90 13.71
CA CYS A 198 -8.32 -14.50 13.31
C CYS A 198 -9.63 -13.74 13.51
N ASP A 199 -9.55 -12.44 13.78
CA ASP A 199 -10.71 -11.54 13.74
C ASP A 199 -11.01 -11.08 12.30
N SER A 200 -10.02 -11.12 11.40
CA SER A 200 -10.22 -10.94 9.96
C SER A 200 -9.09 -11.49 9.09
N ILE A 201 -9.36 -11.62 7.79
CA ILE A 201 -8.47 -12.15 6.77
C ILE A 201 -8.58 -11.33 5.49
N THR A 202 -7.45 -10.97 4.89
CA THR A 202 -7.41 -10.11 3.69
C THR A 202 -6.42 -10.61 2.66
N SER A 203 -6.74 -10.43 1.38
CA SER A 203 -5.88 -10.87 0.26
C SER A 203 -5.09 -9.74 -0.40
N SER A 204 -5.32 -8.51 0.05
CA SER A 204 -4.71 -7.28 -0.45
C SER A 204 -4.25 -6.42 0.72
N VAL A 205 -3.11 -5.76 0.57
CA VAL A 205 -2.58 -4.86 1.61
C VAL A 205 -3.51 -3.66 1.84
N LEU A 206 -4.13 -3.13 0.77
CA LEU A 206 -5.07 -2.00 0.88
C LEU A 206 -6.34 -2.40 1.65
N GLU A 207 -6.88 -3.58 1.35
CA GLU A 207 -7.98 -4.17 2.11
C GLU A 207 -7.57 -4.38 3.58
N GLY A 208 -6.35 -4.87 3.81
CA GLY A 208 -5.74 -5.04 5.13
C GLY A 208 -5.77 -3.78 5.98
N VAL A 209 -5.43 -2.61 5.41
CA VAL A 209 -5.48 -1.32 6.14
C VAL A 209 -6.91 -0.93 6.51
N ASN A 210 -7.86 -1.09 5.58
CA ASN A 210 -9.27 -0.79 5.86
C ASN A 210 -9.82 -1.71 6.96
N GLU A 211 -9.42 -2.96 6.94
CA GLU A 211 -9.85 -3.95 7.90
C GLU A 211 -9.21 -3.76 9.27
N ALA A 212 -7.93 -3.40 9.32
CA ALA A 212 -7.25 -2.98 10.53
C ALA A 212 -8.02 -1.85 11.26
N ARG A 213 -8.45 -0.82 10.51
CA ARG A 213 -9.30 0.26 11.04
C ARG A 213 -10.62 -0.26 11.59
N ARG A 214 -11.34 -1.07 10.79
CA ARG A 214 -12.64 -1.64 11.18
C ARG A 214 -12.54 -2.41 12.50
N LEU A 215 -11.50 -3.21 12.65
CA LEU A 215 -11.29 -4.08 13.81
C LEU A 215 -11.10 -3.32 15.13
N VAL A 216 -10.50 -2.14 15.10
CA VAL A 216 -10.30 -1.28 16.28
C VAL A 216 -11.43 -0.25 16.48
N GLY A 217 -12.53 -0.39 15.75
CA GLY A 217 -13.67 0.51 15.87
C GLY A 217 -13.43 1.89 15.26
N LEU A 218 -12.34 2.06 14.51
CA LEU A 218 -12.25 3.14 13.53
C LEU A 218 -13.20 2.75 12.41
N SER A 219 -14.46 3.17 12.55
CA SER A 219 -15.36 3.25 11.40
C SER A 219 -14.57 3.95 10.32
N SER A 220 -14.59 3.45 9.09
CA SER A 220 -13.93 4.09 7.97
C SER A 220 -14.47 5.51 7.87
N GLU A 221 -13.89 6.49 8.59
CA GLU A 221 -14.46 7.83 8.74
C GLU A 221 -14.74 8.26 7.33
N LYS A 222 -16.02 8.42 6.96
CA LYS A 222 -16.33 8.92 5.62
C LYS A 222 -15.44 10.14 5.48
N LEU A 223 -14.54 10.15 4.49
CA LEU A 223 -13.67 11.29 4.25
C LEU A 223 -14.59 12.51 4.42
N SER A 224 -14.19 13.48 5.23
CA SER A 224 -14.97 14.69 5.34
C SER A 224 -15.22 15.23 3.92
N LEU A 225 -16.30 15.98 3.72
CA LEU A 225 -16.55 16.57 2.40
C LEU A 225 -15.32 17.34 1.91
N GLU A 226 -14.63 18.06 2.81
CA GLU A 226 -13.38 18.76 2.51
C GLU A 226 -12.27 17.83 2.01
N GLU A 227 -12.09 16.66 2.62
CA GLU A 227 -11.07 15.69 2.18
C GLU A 227 -11.40 15.08 0.83
N HIS A 228 -12.68 14.75 0.56
CA HIS A 228 -13.11 14.31 -0.77
C HIS A 228 -12.83 15.38 -1.82
N LEU A 229 -13.16 16.64 -1.53
CA LEU A 229 -12.93 17.76 -2.45
C LEU A 229 -11.44 18.00 -2.70
N ARG A 230 -10.58 17.86 -1.68
CA ARG A 230 -9.12 17.94 -1.84
C ARG A 230 -8.56 16.86 -2.74
N VAL A 231 -9.03 15.62 -2.58
CA VAL A 231 -8.59 14.49 -3.42
C VAL A 231 -8.99 14.72 -4.88
N ILE A 232 -10.25 15.07 -5.13
CA ILE A 232 -10.76 15.36 -6.47
C ILE A 232 -9.98 16.53 -7.09
N GLY A 233 -9.81 17.62 -6.34
CA GLY A 233 -9.04 18.79 -6.79
C GLY A 233 -7.59 18.47 -7.15
N LYS A 234 -6.91 17.62 -6.36
CA LYS A 234 -5.55 17.17 -6.66
C LYS A 234 -5.49 16.36 -7.96
N ARG A 235 -6.46 15.47 -8.21
CA ARG A 235 -6.51 14.70 -9.47
C ARG A 235 -6.72 15.59 -10.68
N MET A 236 -7.64 16.54 -10.58
CA MET A 236 -7.89 17.52 -11.64
C MET A 236 -6.63 18.32 -11.96
N ARG A 237 -5.90 18.76 -10.93
CA ARG A 237 -4.61 19.43 -11.09
C ARG A 237 -3.58 18.56 -11.80
N ILE A 238 -3.45 17.28 -11.42
CA ILE A 238 -2.53 16.33 -12.06
C ILE A 238 -2.89 16.13 -13.53
N ALA A 239 -4.15 15.84 -13.83
CA ALA A 239 -4.64 15.68 -15.21
C ALA A 239 -4.38 16.94 -16.05
N ARG A 240 -4.61 18.12 -15.48
CA ARG A 240 -4.33 19.41 -16.12
C ARG A 240 -2.85 19.58 -16.47
N ILE A 241 -1.96 19.29 -15.51
CA ILE A 241 -0.50 19.40 -15.70
C ILE A 241 -0.02 18.39 -16.75
N ASN A 242 -0.58 17.18 -16.77
CA ASN A 242 -0.24 16.16 -17.77
C ASN A 242 -0.64 16.58 -19.19
N LYS A 243 -1.73 17.37 -19.33
CA LYS A 243 -2.11 18.03 -20.58
C LYS A 243 -1.37 19.35 -20.86
N GLN A 244 -0.41 19.73 -20.02
CA GLN A 244 0.36 20.98 -20.12
C GLN A 244 -0.51 22.25 -20.11
N LEU A 245 -1.69 22.20 -19.50
CA LEU A 245 -2.62 23.32 -19.43
C LEU A 245 -2.34 24.19 -18.20
N THR A 246 -2.43 25.50 -18.32
CA THR A 246 -2.53 26.38 -17.14
C THR A 246 -3.95 26.35 -16.58
N GLN A 247 -4.15 26.84 -15.35
CA GLN A 247 -5.51 27.00 -14.79
C GLN A 247 -6.38 27.92 -15.67
N LYS A 248 -5.78 28.90 -16.34
CA LYS A 248 -6.47 29.80 -17.28
C LYS A 248 -6.90 29.07 -18.56
N ASP A 249 -6.07 28.15 -19.05
CA ASP A 249 -6.38 27.37 -20.24
C ASP A 249 -7.50 26.37 -19.97
N LEU A 250 -7.44 25.68 -18.82
CA LEU A 250 -8.52 24.78 -18.40
C LEU A 250 -9.83 25.53 -18.18
N ALA A 251 -9.78 26.71 -17.56
CA ALA A 251 -10.94 27.58 -17.41
C ALA A 251 -11.57 27.94 -18.76
N LYS A 252 -10.75 28.37 -19.72
CA LYS A 252 -11.21 28.67 -21.09
C LYS A 252 -11.81 27.44 -21.79
N ALA A 253 -11.13 26.30 -21.72
CA ALA A 253 -11.55 25.07 -22.39
C ALA A 253 -12.83 24.45 -21.80
N SER A 254 -12.98 24.51 -20.47
CA SER A 254 -14.20 24.08 -19.78
C SER A 254 -15.30 25.14 -19.82
N GLY A 255 -14.99 26.38 -20.20
CA GLY A 255 -15.86 27.56 -20.14
C GLY A 255 -16.25 28.00 -18.72
N LEU A 256 -15.41 27.68 -17.74
CA LEU A 256 -15.59 28.03 -16.33
C LEU A 256 -14.67 29.19 -15.94
N ASP A 257 -14.94 29.84 -14.80
CA ASP A 257 -14.08 30.91 -14.30
C ASP A 257 -12.73 30.35 -13.79
N ARG A 258 -11.64 31.10 -14.02
CA ARG A 258 -10.29 30.71 -13.56
C ARG A 258 -10.21 30.56 -12.04
N THR A 259 -10.89 31.42 -11.30
CA THR A 259 -10.93 31.39 -9.83
C THR A 259 -11.70 30.18 -9.35
N TYR A 260 -12.78 29.80 -10.04
CA TYR A 260 -13.51 28.57 -9.78
C TYR A 260 -12.61 27.34 -9.95
N ILE A 261 -11.87 27.24 -11.07
CA ILE A 261 -10.90 26.16 -11.29
C ILE A 261 -9.85 26.11 -10.18
N SER A 262 -9.33 27.27 -9.77
CA SER A 262 -8.34 27.33 -8.68
C SER A 262 -8.90 26.84 -7.34
N SER A 263 -10.11 27.25 -6.98
CA SER A 263 -10.78 26.83 -5.74
C SER A 263 -11.12 25.34 -5.74
N VAL A 264 -11.52 24.79 -6.90
CA VAL A 264 -11.74 23.36 -7.08
C VAL A 264 -10.44 22.57 -6.90
N GLU A 265 -9.34 22.97 -7.56
CA GLU A 265 -8.04 22.28 -7.42
C GLU A 265 -7.48 22.31 -5.99
N GLN A 266 -7.86 23.31 -5.20
CA GLN A 266 -7.51 23.42 -3.77
C GLN A 266 -8.45 22.62 -2.85
N GLY A 267 -9.51 22.02 -3.38
CA GLY A 267 -10.53 21.31 -2.61
C GLY A 267 -11.43 22.22 -1.78
N LYS A 268 -11.53 23.51 -2.13
CA LYS A 268 -12.34 24.50 -1.40
C LYS A 268 -13.75 24.66 -1.97
N GLN A 269 -14.05 24.05 -3.11
CA GLN A 269 -15.30 24.23 -3.83
C GLN A 269 -15.98 22.90 -4.10
N ASN A 270 -17.24 22.77 -3.69
CA ASN A 270 -18.10 21.68 -4.11
C ASN A 270 -18.60 21.96 -5.55
N MET A 271 -18.39 21.00 -6.45
CA MET A 271 -18.72 21.16 -7.85
C MET A 271 -20.13 20.68 -8.16
N THR A 272 -20.79 21.34 -9.10
CA THR A 272 -21.98 20.77 -9.72
C THR A 272 -21.58 19.66 -10.68
N PHE A 273 -22.46 18.69 -10.91
CA PHE A 273 -22.20 17.61 -11.88
C PHE A 273 -21.91 18.14 -13.28
N SER A 274 -22.60 19.22 -13.70
CA SER A 274 -22.33 19.91 -14.97
C SER A 274 -20.91 20.47 -15.05
N ALA A 275 -20.40 21.06 -13.96
CA ALA A 275 -19.02 21.54 -13.92
C ALA A 275 -18.02 20.37 -14.03
N ILE A 276 -18.28 19.24 -13.37
CA ILE A 276 -17.44 18.05 -13.45
C ILE A 276 -17.35 17.55 -14.90
N LEU A 277 -18.49 17.42 -15.60
CA LEU A 277 -18.54 16.96 -16.99
C LEU A 277 -17.73 17.88 -17.93
N ARG A 278 -17.90 19.20 -17.79
CA ARG A 278 -17.18 20.19 -18.63
C ARG A 278 -15.68 20.15 -18.39
N ILE A 279 -15.27 19.93 -17.14
CA ILE A 279 -13.85 19.83 -16.81
C ILE A 279 -13.27 18.49 -17.28
N SER A 280 -13.99 17.38 -17.11
CA SER A 280 -13.53 16.06 -17.58
C SER A 280 -13.37 16.05 -19.09
N GLU A 281 -14.31 16.64 -19.84
CA GLU A 281 -14.23 16.81 -21.30
C GLU A 281 -13.02 17.66 -21.72
N ALA A 282 -12.83 18.83 -21.10
CA ALA A 282 -11.66 19.68 -21.36
C ALA A 282 -10.33 18.97 -21.04
N LEU A 283 -10.32 18.18 -19.97
CA LEU A 283 -9.19 17.35 -19.57
C LEU A 283 -9.04 16.07 -20.40
N GLY A 284 -10.04 15.69 -21.21
CA GLY A 284 -10.04 14.44 -21.98
C GLY A 284 -9.87 13.20 -21.10
N VAL A 285 -10.51 13.18 -19.93
CA VAL A 285 -10.53 12.06 -18.98
C VAL A 285 -11.97 11.70 -18.65
N GLU A 286 -12.22 10.46 -18.21
CA GLU A 286 -13.55 10.09 -17.76
C GLU A 286 -13.86 10.69 -16.38
N VAL A 287 -15.14 10.98 -16.12
CA VAL A 287 -15.59 11.51 -14.82
C VAL A 287 -15.21 10.56 -13.68
N VAL A 288 -15.29 9.24 -13.91
CA VAL A 288 -14.96 8.23 -12.91
C VAL A 288 -13.50 8.35 -12.46
N ASP A 289 -12.57 8.70 -13.35
CA ASP A 289 -11.14 8.85 -13.00
C ASP A 289 -10.88 10.03 -12.07
N LEU A 290 -11.67 11.09 -12.20
CA LEU A 290 -11.62 12.24 -11.29
C LEU A 290 -12.25 11.90 -9.93
N MET A 291 -13.32 11.10 -9.94
CA MET A 291 -14.19 10.85 -8.79
C MET A 291 -13.86 9.59 -7.98
N LYS A 292 -12.91 8.75 -8.41
CA LYS A 292 -12.47 7.54 -7.68
C LYS A 292 -12.25 7.86 -6.19
N SER A 293 -12.82 7.12 -5.25
CA SER A 293 -12.47 7.38 -3.83
C SER A 293 -10.98 7.10 -3.62
N SER A 294 -10.29 7.80 -2.72
CA SER A 294 -8.93 7.39 -2.29
C SER A 294 -8.91 5.96 -1.76
N ARG A 295 -10.07 5.38 -1.45
CA ARG A 295 -10.25 3.99 -1.02
C ARG A 295 -10.31 2.98 -2.16
N ASN A 296 -10.59 3.41 -3.40
CA ASN A 296 -10.67 2.53 -4.57
C ASN A 296 -9.57 2.92 -5.56
N ILE A 297 -8.34 2.47 -5.26
CA ILE A 297 -7.21 2.50 -6.21
C ILE A 297 -7.34 1.34 -7.24
N ILE A 298 -8.35 0.48 -7.11
CA ILE A 298 -8.51 -0.76 -7.88
C ILE A 298 -9.50 -0.55 -9.04
N ASP A 299 -9.17 0.29 -10.02
CA ASP A 299 -9.73 0.21 -11.38
C ASP A 299 -8.96 1.16 -12.31
N LEU A 300 -7.63 1.09 -12.32
CA LEU A 300 -6.78 1.65 -13.38
C LEU A 300 -5.76 0.60 -13.77
#